data_AF-A0A534IEX9-F1
#
_entry.id   AF-A0A534IEX9-F1
#
_cell.length_a   1.000
_cell.length_b   1.000
_cell.length_c   1.000
_cell.angle_alpha   90.00
_cell.angle_beta   90.00
_cell.angle_gamma   90.00
#
_symmetry.space_group_name_H-M   'P 1'
#
loop_
_entity.id
_entity.type
_entity.pdbx_description
1 polymer ?
#
loop_
_entity_poly.entity_id
_entity_poly.type
_entity_poly.pdbx_seq_one_letter_code
_entity_poly.pdbx_strand_id
1 'polypeptide(L)' 'RRGEAIVELFDRYDEATGFTAMERTTGWHAAIVAGMIARGQIPPGAHPVETGVPPERFVAEARKRGLSIVSRIV' A
#
# COMPACT_ATOMS: atom_id res chain seq x y z
N ARG A 1 -25.91 -14.09 7.14
CA ARG A 1 -25.56 -13.83 5.70
C ARG A 1 -24.07 -13.54 5.64
N ARG A 2 -23.33 -14.13 4.69
CA ARG A 2 -21.96 -13.67 4.38
C ARG A 2 -22.08 -12.35 3.62
N GLY A 3 -21.35 -11.32 4.07
CA GLY A 3 -21.17 -10.10 3.28
C GLY A 3 -20.01 -10.30 2.31
N GLU A 4 -20.12 -9.71 1.13
CA GLU A 4 -19.06 -9.71 0.13
C GLU A 4 -18.44 -8.32 0.05
N ALA A 5 -17.14 -8.24 -0.25
CA ALA A 5 -16.45 -6.98 -0.47
C ALA A 5 -15.47 -7.13 -1.63
N ILE A 6 -15.41 -6.10 -2.46
CA ILE A 6 -14.48 -5.99 -3.59
C ILE A 6 -13.45 -4.92 -3.23
N VAL A 7 -12.17 -5.26 -3.39
CA VAL A 7 -11.04 -4.33 -3.27
C VAL A 7 -10.29 -4.34 -4.60
N GLU A 8 -10.12 -3.17 -5.21
CA GLU A 8 -9.45 -3.03 -6.51
C GLU A 8 -8.25 -2.10 -6.36
N LEU A 9 -7.10 -2.55 -6.86
CA LEU A 9 -5.92 -1.74 -7.12
C LEU A 9 -5.57 -1.91 -8.59
N PHE A 10 -5.69 -0.84 -9.35
CA PHE A 10 -5.35 -0.83 -10.76
C PHE A 10 -4.25 0.21 -11.01
N ASP A 11 -3.11 -0.26 -11.52
CA ASP A 11 -1.93 0.56 -11.77
C ASP A 11 -1.45 0.39 -13.22
N ARG A 12 -0.89 1.46 -13.80
CA ARG A 12 -0.39 1.48 -15.18
C ARG A 12 1.05 1.99 -15.18
N TYR A 13 1.72 1.77 -16.31
CA TYR A 13 2.97 2.46 -16.62
C TYR A 13 2.79 3.97 -16.43
N ASP A 14 3.78 4.59 -15.80
CA ASP A 14 3.80 6.01 -15.49
C ASP A 14 4.80 6.72 -16.40
N GLU A 15 4.29 7.42 -17.42
CA GLU A 15 5.13 8.15 -18.38
C GLU A 15 5.92 9.30 -17.73
N ALA A 16 5.45 9.86 -16.62
CA ALA A 16 6.12 10.99 -15.97
C ALA A 16 7.41 10.56 -15.26
N THR A 17 7.43 9.36 -14.67
CA THR A 17 8.59 8.82 -13.95
C THR A 17 9.36 7.78 -14.76
N GLY A 18 8.74 7.21 -15.79
CA GLY A 18 9.26 6.10 -16.56
C GLY A 18 9.10 4.73 -15.89
N PHE A 19 8.47 4.68 -14.70
CA PHE A 19 8.31 3.44 -13.94
C PHE A 19 7.16 2.59 -14.47
N THR A 20 7.40 1.29 -14.54
CA THR A 20 6.36 0.28 -14.73
C THR A 20 5.42 0.18 -13.53
N ALA A 21 4.23 -0.38 -13.77
CA ALA A 21 3.28 -0.65 -12.69
C ALA A 21 3.88 -1.54 -11.59
N MET A 22 4.74 -2.49 -11.95
CA MET A 22 5.43 -3.35 -11.00
C MET A 22 6.44 -2.59 -10.14
N GLU A 23 7.23 -1.70 -10.75
CA GLU A 23 8.19 -0.86 -10.03
C GLU A 23 7.48 0.10 -9.08
N ARG A 24 6.37 0.71 -9.52
CA ARG A 24 5.58 1.62 -8.66
C ARG A 24 4.96 0.88 -7.49
N THR A 25 4.27 -0.22 -7.74
CA THR A 25 3.59 -0.98 -6.67
C THR A 25 4.59 -1.60 -5.67
N THR A 26 5.78 -2.01 -6.14
CA THR A 26 6.84 -2.56 -5.28
C THR A 26 7.60 -1.46 -4.53
N GLY A 27 8.09 -0.46 -5.27
CA GLY A 27 8.93 0.61 -4.74
C GLY A 27 8.17 1.50 -3.75
N TRP A 28 6.93 1.89 -4.07
CA TRP A 28 6.14 2.67 -3.13
C TRP A 28 5.77 1.89 -1.87
N HIS A 29 5.43 0.61 -1.99
CA HIS A 29 5.19 -0.23 -0.81
C HIS A 29 6.41 -0.24 0.11
N ALA A 30 7.59 -0.55 -0.43
CA ALA A 30 8.84 -0.58 0.34
C ALA A 30 9.17 0.78 0.98
N ALA A 31 9.05 1.88 0.22
CA ALA A 31 9.35 3.23 0.70
C ALA A 31 8.39 3.68 1.82
N ILE A 32 7.09 3.35 1.71
CA ILE A 32 6.10 3.67 2.74
C ILE A 32 6.43 2.92 4.03
N VAL A 33 6.62 1.60 3.94
CA VAL A 33 6.91 0.74 5.11
C VAL A 33 8.23 1.14 5.76
N ALA A 34 9.28 1.38 4.98
CA ALA A 34 10.56 1.88 5.50
C ALA A 34 10.39 3.21 6.24
N GLY A 35 9.60 4.14 5.69
CA GLY A 35 9.27 5.39 6.38
C GLY A 35 8.48 5.19 7.67
N MET A 36 7.60 4.20 7.74
CA MET A 36 6.86 3.86 8.96
C MET A 36 7.79 3.30 10.04
N ILE A 37 8.71 2.40 9.66
CA ILE A 37 9.76 1.88 10.55
C ILE A 37 10.60 3.04 11.11
N ALA A 38 11.07 3.93 10.24
CA ALA A 38 11.89 5.08 10.64
C ALA A 38 11.18 6.03 11.62
N ARG A 39 9.84 6.12 11.57
CA ARG A 39 9.01 6.91 12.48
C ARG A 39 8.55 6.15 13.74
N GLY A 40 8.99 4.90 13.94
CA GLY A 40 8.57 4.08 15.07
C GLY A 40 7.09 3.68 15.03
N GLN A 41 6.46 3.69 13.86
CA GLN A 41 5.05 3.32 13.67
C GLN A 41 4.85 1.80 13.56
N ILE A 42 5.94 1.06 13.40
CA ILE A 42 6.01 -0.40 13.38
C ILE A 42 6.97 -0.80 14.50
N PRO A 43 6.60 -1.74 15.39
CA PRO A 43 7.44 -2.14 16.51
C PRO A 43 8.74 -2.83 16.02
N PRO A 44 9.83 -2.78 16.80
CA PRO A 44 11.07 -3.50 16.47
C PRO A 44 10.83 -5.01 16.29
N GLY A 45 11.61 -5.63 15.41
CA GLY A 45 11.57 -7.08 15.13
C GLY A 45 11.15 -7.41 13.70
N ALA A 46 11.15 -8.70 13.39
CA ALA A 46 10.69 -9.23 12.10
C ALA A 46 9.20 -9.56 12.20
N HIS A 47 8.38 -8.76 11.53
CA HIS A 47 6.92 -8.91 11.53
C HIS A 47 6.42 -9.19 10.10
N PRO A 48 5.46 -10.11 9.93
CA PRO A 48 4.71 -10.22 8.68
C PRO A 48 4.01 -8.90 8.35
N VAL A 49 3.84 -8.60 7.06
CA VAL A 49 3.24 -7.32 6.63
C VAL A 49 1.80 -7.21 7.13
N GLU A 50 1.05 -8.29 7.06
CA GLU A 50 -0.36 -8.39 7.43
C GLU A 50 -0.65 -8.14 8.92
N THR A 51 0.35 -8.25 9.78
CA THR A 51 0.22 -8.01 11.23
C THR A 51 1.08 -6.84 11.73
N GLY A 52 2.20 -6.56 11.07
CA GLY A 52 3.16 -5.54 11.49
C GLY A 52 2.91 -4.15 10.90
N VAL A 53 2.28 -4.05 9.73
CA VAL A 53 2.03 -2.77 9.05
C VAL A 53 0.62 -2.27 9.35
N PRO A 54 0.44 -1.07 9.95
CA PRO A 54 -0.89 -0.51 10.20
C PRO A 54 -1.66 -0.27 8.88
N PRO A 55 -2.77 -0.99 8.62
CA PRO A 55 -3.37 -1.07 7.29
C PRO A 55 -3.98 0.26 6.82
N GLU A 56 -4.73 0.97 7.68
CA GLU A 56 -5.36 2.23 7.24
C GLU A 56 -4.31 3.29 6.92
N ARG A 57 -3.22 3.32 7.69
CA ARG A 57 -2.11 4.26 7.47
C ARG A 57 -1.37 3.93 6.18
N PHE A 58 -1.15 2.66 5.90
CA PHE A 58 -0.48 2.24 4.66
C PHE A 58 -1.30 2.66 3.44
N VAL A 59 -2.61 2.36 3.45
CA VAL A 59 -3.51 2.72 2.34
C VAL A 59 -3.58 4.24 2.17
N ALA A 60 -3.59 5.01 3.26
CA ALA A 60 -3.56 6.48 3.19
C ALA A 60 -2.26 6.99 2.52
N GLU A 61 -1.11 6.43 2.88
CA GLU A 61 0.18 6.80 2.28
C GLU A 61 0.30 6.34 0.81
N ALA A 62 -0.24 5.17 0.48
CA ALA A 62 -0.29 4.65 -0.88
C ALA A 62 -1.10 5.56 -1.81
N ARG A 63 -2.28 6.02 -1.35
CA ARG A 63 -3.14 6.96 -2.10
C ARG A 63 -2.44 8.30 -2.37
N LYS A 64 -1.66 8.82 -1.41
CA LYS A 64 -0.87 10.06 -1.61
C LYS A 64 0.19 9.94 -2.71
N ARG A 65 0.61 8.71 -3.07
CA ARG A 65 1.59 8.41 -4.12
C ARG A 65 0.92 7.97 -5.43
N GLY A 66 -0.40 8.15 -5.54
CA GLY A 66 -1.15 7.87 -6.75
C GLY A 66 -1.51 6.39 -6.95
N LEU A 67 -1.43 5.55 -5.92
CA LEU A 67 -1.96 4.18 -6.00
C LEU A 67 -3.48 4.20 -5.78
N SER A 68 -4.24 3.87 -6.82
CA SER A 68 -5.71 3.90 -6.82
C SER A 68 -6.30 2.66 -6.14
N ILE A 69 -6.42 2.71 -4.81
CA ILE A 69 -7.04 1.65 -4.00
C ILE A 69 -8.50 2.02 -3.69
N VAL A 70 -9.45 1.25 -4.22
CA VAL A 70 -10.90 1.42 -3.98
C VAL A 70 -11.51 0.17 -3.38
N SER A 71 -12.55 0.33 -2.55
CA SER A 71 -13.24 -0.79 -1.90
C SER A 71 -14.75 -0.56 -1.85
N ARG A 72 -15.55 -1.60 -2.07
CA ARG A 72 -17.02 -1.57 -1.94
C ARG A 72 -17.57 -2.86 -1.34
N ILE A 73 -18.68 -2.76 -0.61
CA ILE A 73 -19.46 -3.92 -0.14
C ILE A 73 -20.42 -4.33 -1.27
N VAL A 74 -20.63 -5.65 -1.40
CA VAL A 74 -21.53 -6.28 -2.38
C VAL A 74 -22.66 -7.00 -1.64
#